data_AF-A0A536K9U0-F1
#
_entry.id   AF-A0A536K9U0-F1
#
_cell.length_a   1.000
_cell.length_b   1.000
_cell.length_c   1.000
_cell.angle_alpha   90.00
_cell.angle_beta   90.00
_cell.angle_gamma   90.00
#
_symmetry.space_group_name_H-M   'P 1'
#
loop_
_entity.id
_entity.type
_entity.pdbx_description
1 polymer ?
#
loop_
_entity_poly.entity_id
_entity_poly.type
_entity_poly.pdbx_seq_one_letter_code
_entity_poly.pdbx_strand_id
1 'polypeptide(L)'
;MTDHEPPPKPTVTVPAPIGISLAYEVASQKLSAQLDQIDKLDSKAGAVVGALAAGIGLFLVAGFSVVARALIGTGLALGIVLAGQAFLVGKYRDAPNAETFATFAGYSPDRMKQIFLPNLLEALRENAVKLSRKGRYLNGSLAAITGLALLLVIAKVLGMS
;
A
#
# COMPACT_ATOMS: atom_id res chain seq x y z
N MET A 1 -48.48 8.93 -24.10
CA MET A 1 -48.15 7.58 -23.63
C MET A 1 -46.83 7.23 -24.28
N THR A 2 -45.73 7.30 -23.54
CA THR A 2 -44.39 6.92 -24.04
C THR A 2 -44.22 5.43 -23.82
N ASP A 3 -44.10 4.68 -24.92
CA ASP A 3 -43.79 3.25 -24.90
C ASP A 3 -42.43 3.03 -24.24
N HIS A 4 -42.45 2.54 -23.00
CA HIS A 4 -41.26 2.01 -22.37
C HIS A 4 -41.01 0.62 -22.94
N GLU A 5 -40.14 0.55 -23.96
CA GLU A 5 -39.64 -0.71 -24.47
C GLU A 5 -38.97 -1.47 -23.31
N PRO A 6 -39.42 -2.71 -22.99
CA PRO A 6 -38.84 -3.48 -21.91
C PRO A 6 -37.36 -3.78 -22.23
N PRO A 7 -36.47 -3.77 -21.23
CA PRO A 7 -35.05 -3.99 -21.46
C PRO A 7 -34.84 -5.33 -22.16
N PRO A 8 -33.94 -5.40 -23.16
CA PRO A 8 -33.71 -6.62 -23.93
C PRO A 8 -33.38 -7.77 -22.98
N LYS A 9 -34.17 -8.86 -23.07
CA LYS A 9 -33.88 -10.11 -22.36
C LYS A 9 -32.49 -10.60 -22.77
N PRO A 10 -31.64 -11.07 -21.83
CA PRO A 10 -30.33 -11.59 -22.17
C PRO A 10 -30.45 -12.81 -23.08
N THR A 11 -30.20 -12.64 -24.37
CA THR A 11 -30.18 -13.71 -25.36
C THR A 11 -28.79 -14.35 -25.33
N VAL A 12 -28.75 -15.68 -25.16
CA VAL A 12 -27.58 -16.58 -25.11
C VAL A 12 -26.85 -16.67 -23.76
N THR A 13 -27.27 -17.65 -22.95
CA THR A 13 -26.52 -18.18 -21.80
C THR A 13 -25.35 -19.03 -22.30
N VAL A 14 -24.21 -18.40 -22.58
CA VAL A 14 -22.94 -19.13 -22.53
C VAL A 14 -22.77 -19.62 -21.09
N PRO A 15 -22.72 -20.94 -20.83
CA PRO A 15 -22.55 -21.44 -19.48
C PRO A 15 -21.25 -20.88 -18.89
N ALA A 16 -21.32 -20.43 -17.64
CA ALA A 16 -20.16 -19.88 -16.97
C ALA A 16 -19.07 -20.97 -16.87
N PRO A 17 -17.78 -20.62 -17.00
CA PRO A 17 -16.70 -21.59 -16.88
C PRO A 17 -16.77 -22.32 -15.53
N ILE A 18 -16.58 -23.64 -15.52
CA ILE A 18 -16.72 -24.50 -14.32
C ILE A 18 -15.82 -24.03 -13.16
N GLY A 19 -14.65 -23.45 -13.48
CA GLY A 19 -13.70 -22.94 -12.49
C GLY A 19 -13.91 -21.48 -12.06
N ILE A 20 -14.95 -20.78 -12.54
CA ILE A 20 -15.07 -19.33 -12.31
C ILE A 20 -15.27 -18.97 -10.84
N SER A 21 -16.02 -19.79 -10.11
CA SER A 21 -16.25 -19.58 -8.69
C SER A 21 -14.96 -19.68 -7.88
N LEU A 22 -14.16 -20.72 -8.12
CA LEU A 22 -12.86 -20.89 -7.48
C LEU A 22 -11.88 -19.75 -7.84
N ALA A 23 -11.79 -19.40 -9.13
CA ALA A 23 -10.89 -18.33 -9.59
C ALA A 23 -11.23 -16.98 -8.94
N TYR A 24 -12.53 -16.66 -8.86
CA TYR A 24 -13.01 -15.44 -8.23
C TYR A 24 -12.74 -15.42 -6.73
N GLU A 25 -12.99 -16.52 -6.02
CA GLU A 25 -12.75 -16.62 -4.57
C GLU A 25 -11.27 -16.49 -4.24
N VAL A 26 -10.39 -17.19 -4.95
CA VAL A 26 -8.94 -17.09 -4.76
C VAL A 26 -8.45 -15.67 -5.04
N ALA A 27 -8.92 -15.04 -6.12
CA ALA A 27 -8.54 -13.66 -6.43
C ALA A 27 -9.08 -12.66 -5.38
N SER A 28 -10.29 -12.87 -4.86
CA SER A 28 -10.87 -12.04 -3.79
C SER A 28 -10.09 -12.16 -2.48
N GLN A 29 -9.75 -13.39 -2.08
CA GLN A 29 -8.91 -13.64 -0.89
C GLN A 29 -7.54 -12.98 -1.01
N LYS A 30 -6.89 -13.09 -2.18
CA LYS A 30 -5.59 -12.44 -2.41
C LYS A 30 -5.68 -10.93 -2.37
N LEU A 31 -6.77 -10.34 -2.88
CA LEU A 31 -6.94 -8.89 -2.87
C LEU A 31 -7.18 -8.39 -1.44
N SER A 32 -8.04 -9.07 -0.67
CA SER A 32 -8.24 -8.80 0.77
C SER A 32 -6.92 -8.88 1.54
N ALA A 33 -6.12 -9.92 1.30
CA ALA A 33 -4.81 -10.06 1.95
C ALA A 33 -3.82 -8.95 1.55
N GLN A 34 -3.88 -8.43 0.32
CA GLN A 34 -3.08 -7.26 -0.08
C GLN A 34 -3.52 -6.00 0.66
N LEU A 35 -4.84 -5.78 0.80
CA LEU A 35 -5.38 -4.64 1.55
C LEU A 35 -4.99 -4.70 3.04
N ASP A 36 -5.08 -5.87 3.67
CA ASP A 36 -4.62 -6.07 5.05
C ASP A 36 -3.11 -5.80 5.21
N GLN A 37 -2.31 -6.16 4.20
CA GLN A 37 -0.88 -5.86 4.18
C GLN A 37 -0.63 -4.36 4.06
N ILE A 38 -1.44 -3.64 3.28
CA ILE A 38 -1.35 -2.19 3.13
C ILE A 38 -1.58 -1.50 4.48
N ASP A 39 -2.64 -1.88 5.21
CA ASP A 39 -2.96 -1.30 6.52
C ASP A 39 -1.82 -1.52 7.55
N LYS A 40 -1.20 -2.72 7.51
CA LYS A 40 -0.02 -3.02 8.32
C LYS A 40 1.20 -2.19 7.90
N LEU A 41 1.39 -1.96 6.60
CA LEU A 41 2.46 -1.08 6.12
C LEU A 41 2.22 0.37 6.56
N ASP A 42 0.98 0.85 6.54
CA ASP A 42 0.63 2.20 7.00
C ASP A 42 0.87 2.38 8.50
N SER A 43 0.52 1.39 9.31
CA SER A 43 0.82 1.39 10.75
C SER A 43 2.34 1.47 11.00
N LYS A 44 3.14 0.70 10.24
CA LYS A 44 4.61 0.76 10.32
C LYS A 44 5.16 2.10 9.84
N ALA A 45 4.58 2.67 8.79
CA ALA A 45 4.95 3.99 8.29
C ALA A 45 4.73 5.07 9.36
N GLY A 46 3.60 5.01 10.08
CA GLY A 46 3.34 5.89 11.21
C GLY A 46 4.39 5.78 12.31
N ALA A 47 4.81 4.55 12.66
CA ALA A 47 5.87 4.33 13.64
C ALA A 47 7.23 4.89 13.18
N VAL A 48 7.57 4.72 11.90
CA VAL A 48 8.80 5.28 11.29
C VAL A 48 8.80 6.80 11.35
N VAL A 49 7.66 7.45 11.03
CA VAL A 49 7.52 8.91 11.13
C VAL A 49 7.66 9.37 12.59
N GLY A 50 7.05 8.67 13.54
CA GLY A 50 7.19 8.98 14.96
C GLY A 50 8.65 8.91 15.44
N ALA A 51 9.38 7.87 15.00
CA ALA A 51 10.80 7.72 15.31
C ALA A 51 11.65 8.84 14.69
N LEU A 52 11.38 9.24 13.45
CA LEU A 52 12.05 10.37 12.81
C LEU A 52 11.79 11.68 13.56
N ALA A 53 10.54 11.96 13.95
CA ALA A 53 10.18 13.17 14.70
C ALA A 53 10.92 13.23 16.04
N ALA A 54 10.97 12.12 16.78
CA ALA A 54 11.74 12.02 18.02
C ALA A 54 13.25 12.23 17.79
N GLY A 55 13.79 11.62 16.73
CA GLY A 55 15.19 11.78 16.32
C GLY A 55 15.57 13.22 15.98
N ILE A 56 14.69 13.94 15.27
CA ILE A 56 14.87 15.37 14.97
C ILE A 56 14.87 16.20 16.26
N GLY A 57 13.93 15.95 17.18
CA GLY A 57 13.88 16.64 18.47
C GLY A 57 15.16 16.47 19.27
N LEU A 58 15.66 15.23 19.38
CA LEU A 58 16.95 14.93 20.03
C LEU A 58 18.12 15.60 19.31
N PHE A 59 18.13 15.58 17.98
CA PHE A 59 19.18 16.19 17.17
C PHE A 59 19.30 17.71 17.38
N LEU A 60 18.17 18.41 17.50
CA LEU A 60 18.13 19.86 17.71
C LEU A 60 18.65 20.28 19.09
N VAL A 61 18.44 19.46 20.11
CA VAL A 61 18.85 19.77 21.49
C VAL A 61 20.28 19.26 21.77
N ALA A 62 20.78 18.31 20.99
CA ALA A 62 22.09 17.73 21.19
C ALA A 62 23.24 18.68 20.79
N GLY A 63 24.26 18.75 21.65
CA GLY A 63 25.48 19.54 21.46
C GLY A 63 26.50 18.93 20.48
N PHE A 64 26.05 18.28 19.41
CA PHE A 64 26.93 17.57 18.47
C PHE A 64 27.97 18.49 17.81
N SER A 65 29.18 17.96 17.60
CA SER A 65 30.22 18.58 16.78
C SER A 65 29.74 18.81 15.33
N VAL A 66 30.40 19.75 14.61
CA VAL A 66 30.01 20.12 13.22
C VAL A 66 30.01 18.91 12.28
N VAL A 67 30.99 18.02 12.41
CA VAL A 67 31.10 16.80 11.60
C VAL A 67 29.96 15.83 11.90
N ALA A 68 29.67 15.61 13.19
CA ALA A 68 28.54 14.77 13.60
C ALA A 68 27.20 15.34 13.10
N ARG A 69 27.01 16.67 13.19
CA ARG A 69 25.81 17.35 12.66
C ARG A 69 25.62 17.13 11.16
N ALA A 70 26.69 17.23 10.37
CA ALA A 70 26.62 17.01 8.93
C ALA A 70 26.19 15.57 8.58
N LEU A 71 26.77 14.57 9.26
CA LEU A 71 26.44 13.17 9.03
C LEU A 71 25.03 12.82 9.49
N ILE A 72 24.67 13.20 10.72
CA ILE A 72 23.36 12.89 11.30
C ILE A 72 22.25 13.66 10.57
N GLY A 73 22.47 14.94 10.28
CA GLY A 73 21.51 15.77 9.54
C GLY A 73 21.21 15.22 8.15
N THR A 74 22.23 14.77 7.42
CA THR A 74 22.06 14.15 6.10
C THR A 74 21.28 12.82 6.19
N GLY A 75 21.60 11.99 7.19
CA GLY A 75 20.88 10.73 7.42
C GLY A 75 19.41 10.94 7.79
N LEU A 76 19.11 11.93 8.64
CA LEU A 76 17.73 12.32 8.97
C LEU A 76 16.98 12.84 7.74
N ALA A 77 17.61 13.73 6.95
CA ALA A 77 17.02 14.24 5.71
C ALA A 77 16.69 13.11 4.72
N LEU A 78 17.61 12.16 4.54
CA LEU A 78 17.37 10.99 3.71
C LEU A 78 16.22 10.13 4.24
N GLY A 79 16.17 9.89 5.55
CA GLY A 79 15.08 9.16 6.20
C GLY A 79 13.72 9.83 5.97
N ILE A 80 13.64 11.15 6.12
CA ILE A 80 12.42 11.93 5.86
C ILE A 80 11.98 11.80 4.41
N VAL A 81 12.91 11.94 3.45
CA VAL A 81 12.59 11.82 2.02
C VAL A 81 12.06 10.42 1.69
N LEU A 82 12.70 9.37 2.19
CA LEU A 82 12.27 7.99 1.95
C LEU A 82 10.91 7.69 2.61
N ALA A 83 10.69 8.15 3.84
CA ALA A 83 9.41 8.04 4.50
C ALA A 83 8.32 8.78 3.72
N GLY A 84 8.58 10.01 3.28
CA GLY A 84 7.66 10.80 2.46
C GLY A 84 7.27 10.10 1.16
N GLN A 85 8.24 9.51 0.45
CA GLN A 85 7.98 8.73 -0.77
C GLN A 85 7.10 7.50 -0.51
N ALA A 86 7.17 6.89 0.68
CA ALA A 86 6.27 5.79 1.05
C ALA A 86 4.81 6.24 1.21
N PHE A 87 4.56 7.48 1.65
CA PHE A 87 3.20 8.05 1.76
C PHE A 87 2.65 8.58 0.43
N LEU A 88 3.53 8.93 -0.52
CA LEU A 88 3.13 9.39 -1.85
C LEU A 88 2.67 8.26 -2.78
N VAL A 89 2.76 6.99 -2.35
CA VAL A 89 2.18 5.87 -3.09
C VAL A 89 0.66 6.03 -3.10
N GLY A 90 0.12 6.40 -4.27
CA GLY A 90 -1.29 6.77 -4.44
C GLY A 90 -2.29 5.67 -4.07
N LYS A 91 -3.58 6.05 -4.01
CA LYS A 91 -4.70 5.20 -3.56
C LYS A 91 -4.65 3.81 -4.20
N TYR A 92 -4.82 2.79 -3.35
CA TYR A 92 -4.97 1.41 -3.78
C TYR A 92 -6.36 1.18 -4.38
N ARG A 93 -6.44 0.27 -5.33
CA ARG A 93 -7.69 -0.05 -6.01
C ARG A 93 -8.40 -1.14 -5.21
N ASP A 94 -9.55 -0.78 -4.65
CA ASP A 94 -10.46 -1.75 -4.06
C ASP A 94 -11.43 -2.23 -5.14
N ALA A 95 -11.57 -3.54 -5.26
CA ALA A 95 -12.42 -4.19 -6.26
C ALA A 95 -13.04 -5.46 -5.67
N PRO A 96 -14.27 -5.82 -6.06
CA PRO A 96 -15.16 -5.09 -6.97
C PRO A 96 -15.75 -3.83 -6.29
N ASN A 97 -16.03 -2.79 -7.09
CA ASN A 97 -16.80 -1.64 -6.60
C ASN A 97 -18.22 -2.12 -6.24
N ALA A 98 -18.66 -1.89 -5.01
CA ALA A 98 -19.93 -2.40 -4.49
C ALA A 98 -21.15 -1.89 -5.28
N GLU A 99 -21.15 -0.61 -5.68
CA GLU A 99 -22.24 -0.01 -6.47
C GLU A 99 -22.32 -0.66 -7.86
N THR A 100 -21.16 -0.81 -8.52
CA THR A 100 -21.08 -1.46 -9.82
C THR A 100 -21.42 -2.94 -9.73
N PHE A 101 -21.05 -3.63 -8.64
CA PHE A 101 -21.40 -5.04 -8.44
C PHE A 101 -22.91 -5.23 -8.27
N ALA A 102 -23.55 -4.33 -7.51
CA ALA A 102 -24.99 -4.35 -7.28
C ALA A 102 -25.81 -4.16 -8.56
N THR A 103 -25.32 -3.42 -9.57
CA THR A 103 -26.05 -3.27 -10.84
C THR A 103 -26.20 -4.57 -11.62
N PHE A 104 -25.42 -5.62 -11.29
CA PHE A 104 -25.52 -6.93 -11.92
C PHE A 104 -26.28 -7.96 -11.07
N ALA A 105 -26.95 -7.55 -9.99
CA ALA A 105 -27.69 -8.45 -9.10
C ALA A 105 -28.80 -9.27 -9.79
N GLY A 106 -29.24 -8.86 -10.99
CA GLY A 106 -30.18 -9.62 -11.82
C GLY A 106 -29.57 -10.81 -12.58
N TYR A 107 -28.24 -11.00 -12.55
CA TYR A 107 -27.56 -12.13 -13.18
C TYR A 107 -27.36 -13.29 -12.20
N SER A 108 -27.10 -14.49 -12.73
CA SER A 108 -26.69 -15.62 -11.90
C SER A 108 -25.33 -15.32 -11.23
N PRO A 109 -25.06 -15.85 -10.02
CA PRO A 109 -23.81 -15.61 -9.30
C PRO A 109 -22.56 -15.90 -10.12
N ASP A 110 -22.52 -17.02 -10.86
CA ASP A 110 -21.36 -17.37 -11.68
C ASP A 110 -21.14 -16.38 -12.84
N ARG A 111 -22.21 -15.81 -13.38
CA ARG A 111 -22.12 -14.80 -14.44
C ARG A 111 -21.61 -13.47 -13.88
N MET A 112 -22.04 -13.08 -12.69
CA MET A 112 -21.48 -11.92 -12.00
C MET A 112 -19.98 -12.11 -11.73
N LYS A 113 -19.58 -13.26 -11.19
CA LYS A 113 -18.16 -13.59 -10.96
C LYS A 113 -17.35 -13.54 -12.26
N GLN A 114 -17.91 -14.02 -13.37
CA GLN A 114 -17.27 -13.96 -14.69
C GLN A 114 -17.03 -12.52 -15.16
N ILE A 115 -18.00 -11.63 -14.98
CA ILE A 115 -17.92 -10.23 -15.38
C ILE A 115 -16.88 -9.47 -14.54
N PHE A 116 -16.80 -9.76 -13.24
CA PHE A 116 -15.94 -9.01 -12.31
C PHE A 116 -14.54 -9.57 -12.12
N LEU A 117 -14.29 -10.83 -12.48
CA LEU A 117 -12.96 -11.44 -12.33
C LEU A 117 -11.83 -10.61 -13.00
N PRO A 118 -11.97 -10.06 -14.22
CA PRO A 118 -10.93 -9.22 -14.82
C PRO A 118 -10.62 -7.96 -14.00
N ASN A 119 -11.65 -7.32 -13.43
CA ASN A 119 -11.48 -6.13 -12.58
C ASN A 119 -10.69 -6.46 -11.32
N LEU A 120 -10.92 -7.65 -10.74
CA LEU A 120 -10.22 -8.14 -9.57
C LEU A 120 -8.75 -8.42 -9.87
N LEU A 121 -8.47 -9.06 -11.02
CA LEU A 121 -7.11 -9.37 -11.47
C LEU A 121 -6.31 -8.10 -11.79
N GLU A 122 -6.94 -7.11 -12.40
CA GLU A 122 -6.28 -5.82 -12.65
C GLU A 122 -5.97 -5.09 -11.35
N ALA A 123 -6.91 -5.06 -10.40
CA ALA A 123 -6.68 -4.48 -9.07
C ALA A 123 -5.51 -5.17 -8.34
N LEU A 124 -5.44 -6.51 -8.38
CA LEU A 124 -4.31 -7.27 -7.83
C LEU A 124 -2.96 -6.88 -8.46
N ARG A 125 -2.93 -6.69 -9.78
CA ARG A 125 -1.71 -6.33 -10.52
C ARG A 125 -1.24 -4.91 -10.18
N GLU A 126 -2.16 -3.95 -10.21
CA GLU A 126 -1.86 -2.56 -9.87
C GLU A 126 -1.41 -2.42 -8.40
N ASN A 127 -2.12 -3.07 -7.48
CA ASN A 127 -1.83 -3.01 -6.05
C ASN A 127 -0.49 -3.69 -5.71
N ALA A 128 -0.13 -4.80 -6.36
CA ALA A 128 1.16 -5.47 -6.15
C ALA A 128 2.36 -4.55 -6.44
N VAL A 129 2.30 -3.79 -7.55
CA VAL A 129 3.37 -2.85 -7.92
C VAL A 129 3.47 -1.71 -6.91
N LYS A 130 2.33 -1.13 -6.51
CA LYS A 130 2.27 -0.07 -5.50
C LYS A 130 2.78 -0.55 -4.13
N LEU A 131 2.36 -1.75 -3.71
CA LEU A 131 2.76 -2.36 -2.45
C LEU A 131 4.27 -2.63 -2.39
N SER A 132 4.84 -3.19 -3.46
CA SER A 132 6.30 -3.43 -3.55
C SER A 132 7.11 -2.14 -3.46
N ARG A 133 6.65 -1.07 -4.15
CA ARG A 133 7.29 0.25 -4.07
C ARG A 133 7.23 0.82 -2.66
N LYS A 134 6.03 0.86 -2.04
CA LYS A 134 5.85 1.35 -0.67
C LYS A 134 6.73 0.59 0.33
N GLY A 135 6.74 -0.74 0.24
CA GLY A 135 7.58 -1.59 1.09
C GLY A 135 9.07 -1.29 0.95
N ARG A 136 9.56 -1.06 -0.29
CA ARG A 136 10.97 -0.71 -0.53
C ARG A 136 11.34 0.63 0.09
N TYR A 137 10.49 1.66 -0.05
CA TYR A 137 10.74 2.97 0.56
C TYR A 137 10.72 2.91 2.09
N LEU A 138 9.77 2.18 2.70
CA LEU A 138 9.72 1.99 4.15
C LEU A 138 10.95 1.24 4.67
N ASN A 139 11.35 0.16 4.00
CA ASN A 139 12.55 -0.58 4.40
C ASN A 139 13.82 0.27 4.26
N GLY A 140 13.91 1.07 3.20
CA GLY A 140 15.00 2.04 3.03
C GLY A 140 15.03 3.09 4.14
N SER A 141 13.86 3.64 4.50
CA SER A 141 13.74 4.58 5.62
C SER A 141 14.13 3.95 6.94
N LEU A 142 13.71 2.71 7.20
CA LEU A 142 14.07 1.98 8.41
C LEU A 142 15.59 1.75 8.48
N ALA A 143 16.20 1.30 7.38
CA ALA A 143 17.65 1.10 7.31
C ALA A 143 18.42 2.41 7.55
N ALA A 144 17.93 3.54 7.00
CA ALA A 144 18.53 4.85 7.24
C ALA A 144 18.47 5.25 8.73
N ILE A 145 17.32 5.06 9.39
CA ILE A 145 17.15 5.35 10.83
C ILE A 145 18.04 4.43 11.68
N THR A 146 18.09 3.13 11.37
CA THR A 146 18.94 2.18 12.10
C THR A 146 20.41 2.51 11.92
N GLY A 147 20.85 2.83 10.70
CA GLY A 147 22.21 3.28 10.42
C GLY A 147 22.57 4.56 11.17
N LEU A 148 21.64 5.52 11.24
CA LEU A 148 21.80 6.75 12.02
C LEU A 148 21.97 6.45 13.52
N ALA A 149 21.13 5.58 14.07
CA ALA A 149 21.22 5.18 15.48
C ALA A 149 22.56 4.51 15.80
N LEU A 150 23.06 3.66 14.90
CA LEU A 150 24.40 3.05 15.01
C LEU A 150 25.50 4.10 14.98
N LEU A 151 25.46 5.05 14.05
CA LEU A 151 26.44 6.15 13.98
C LEU A 151 26.44 7.00 15.25
N LEU A 152 25.27 7.26 15.83
CA LEU A 152 25.14 8.00 17.10
C LEU A 152 25.80 7.26 18.26
N VAL A 153 25.58 5.94 18.37
CA VAL A 153 26.22 5.11 19.40
C VAL A 153 27.74 5.11 19.20
N ILE A 154 28.21 4.92 17.98
CA ILE A 154 29.65 4.94 17.66
C ILE A 154 30.27 6.30 18.01
N ALA A 155 29.65 7.40 17.60
CA ALA A 155 30.13 8.74 17.90
C ALA A 155 30.24 8.99 19.41
N LYS A 156 29.27 8.49 20.19
CA LYS A 156 29.29 8.59 21.65
C LYS A 156 30.39 7.73 22.28
N VAL A 157 30.57 6.49 21.81
CA VAL A 157 31.63 5.58 22.30
C VAL A 157 33.03 6.12 21.97
N LEU A 158 33.20 6.75 20.82
CA LEU A 158 34.47 7.34 20.38
C LEU A 158 34.75 8.73 20.97
N GLY A 159 33.87 9.26 21.83
CA GLY A 159 34.05 10.59 22.44
C GLY A 159 33.91 11.75 21.45
N MET A 160 33.26 11.53 20.32
CA MET A 160 33.01 12.53 19.27
C MET A 160 31.68 13.29 19.44
N SER A 161 30.95 12.99 20.52
CA SER A 161 29.65 13.58 20.87
C SER A 161 29.77 14.73 21.85
#